data_AF-A0A5C1B010-F1
#
_entry.id   AF-A0A5C1B010-F1
#
_cell.length_a   1.000
_cell.length_b   1.000
_cell.length_c   1.000
_cell.angle_alpha   90.00
_cell.angle_beta   90.00
_cell.angle_gamma   90.00
#
_symmetry.space_group_name_H-M   'P 1'
#
loop_
_entity.id
_entity.type
_entity.pdbx_description
1 polymer ?
#
loop_
_entity_poly.entity_id
_entity_poly.type
_entity_poly.pdbx_seq_one_letter_code
_entity_poly.pdbx_strand_id
1 'polypeptide(L)'
;MAVSIELTDEERGYVARVAGMKPGFLPTLLSYLPYFAPVALFGFYGVAIGDLTAVVLAFLCLLGLNLWWIHGQSGPTALFLAICTKIIAASKAQEQPPQ
;
A
#
# COMPACT_ATOMS: atom_id res chain seq x y z
N MET A 1 -23.92 -25.25 -2.74
CA MET A 1 -23.53 -25.03 -4.15
C MET A 1 -22.39 -24.03 -4.13
N ALA A 2 -21.28 -24.28 -4.84
CA ALA A 2 -20.22 -23.30 -4.94
C ALA A 2 -20.72 -22.12 -5.78
N VAL A 3 -20.84 -20.94 -5.19
CA VAL A 3 -21.16 -19.72 -5.93
C VAL A 3 -19.93 -19.35 -6.75
N SER A 4 -20.02 -19.50 -8.07
CA SER A 4 -18.97 -19.08 -9.00
C SER A 4 -19.02 -17.56 -9.13
N ILE A 5 -18.05 -16.86 -8.53
CA ILE A 5 -17.88 -15.42 -8.72
C ILE A 5 -17.26 -15.20 -10.10
N GLU A 6 -18.00 -14.60 -11.02
CA GLU A 6 -17.52 -14.32 -12.37
C GLU A 6 -16.62 -13.08 -12.37
N LEU A 7 -15.31 -13.34 -12.30
CA LEU A 7 -14.25 -12.34 -12.39
C LEU A 7 -13.79 -12.19 -13.83
N THR A 8 -13.61 -10.95 -14.28
CA THR A 8 -12.97 -10.65 -15.58
C THR A 8 -11.51 -11.10 -15.57
N ASP A 9 -10.90 -11.22 -16.74
CA ASP A 9 -9.48 -11.60 -16.85
C ASP A 9 -8.55 -10.59 -16.16
N GLU A 10 -8.92 -9.30 -16.17
CA GLU A 10 -8.19 -8.24 -15.47
C GLU A 10 -8.31 -8.37 -13.94
N GLU A 11 -9.51 -8.62 -13.42
CA GLU A 11 -9.75 -8.83 -11.99
C GLU A 11 -9.04 -10.09 -11.48
N ARG A 12 -9.06 -11.17 -12.28
CA ARG A 12 -8.37 -12.43 -11.98
C ARG A 12 -6.86 -12.25 -11.98
N GLY A 13 -6.32 -11.51 -12.94
CA GLY A 13 -4.91 -11.13 -12.98
C GLY A 13 -4.50 -10.29 -11.77
N TYR A 14 -5.35 -9.34 -11.35
CA TYR A 14 -5.14 -8.54 -10.16
C TYR A 14 -5.09 -9.40 -8.89
N VAL A 15 -6.06 -10.29 -8.68
CA VAL A 15 -6.10 -11.21 -7.52
C VAL A 15 -4.89 -12.14 -7.51
N ALA A 16 -4.54 -12.73 -8.66
CA ALA A 16 -3.37 -13.61 -8.77
C ALA A 16 -2.06 -12.88 -8.43
N ARG A 17 -1.91 -11.63 -8.90
CA ARG A 17 -0.76 -10.79 -8.59
C ARG A 17 -0.68 -10.44 -7.10
N VAL A 18 -1.81 -10.09 -6.48
CA VAL A 18 -1.87 -9.77 -5.05
C VAL A 18 -1.60 -11.02 -4.20
N ALA A 19 -2.18 -12.18 -4.56
CA ALA A 19 -1.96 -13.44 -3.87
C ALA A 19 -0.51 -13.95 -3.98
N GLY A 20 0.17 -13.64 -5.08
CA GLY A 20 1.59 -13.98 -5.31
C GLY A 20 2.58 -13.01 -4.66
N MET A 21 2.14 -11.83 -4.21
CA MET A 21 3.02 -10.87 -3.55
C MET A 21 3.33 -11.32 -2.11
N LYS A 22 4.46 -12.02 -1.94
CA LYS A 22 5.19 -12.10 -0.67
C LYS A 22 6.42 -11.19 -0.74
N PRO A 23 6.27 -9.87 -0.57
CA PRO A 23 7.43 -8.99 -0.53
C PRO A 23 8.28 -9.35 0.69
N GLY A 24 9.53 -9.75 0.46
CA GLY A 24 10.49 -9.95 1.54
C GLY A 24 10.84 -8.60 2.20
N PHE A 25 11.07 -8.59 3.51
CA PHE A 25 11.41 -7.37 4.26
C PHE A 25 12.65 -6.65 3.69
N LEU A 26 13.73 -7.40 3.43
CA LEU A 26 14.99 -6.86 2.89
C LEU A 26 14.86 -6.19 1.51
N PRO A 27 14.31 -6.84 0.47
CA PRO A 27 14.16 -6.20 -0.84
C PRO A 27 13.20 -4.99 -0.78
N THR A 28 12.19 -5.06 0.10
CA THR A 28 11.29 -3.92 0.36
C THR A 28 12.06 -2.75 0.98
N LEU A 29 12.82 -3.00 2.05
CA LEU A 29 13.63 -1.97 2.71
C LEU A 29 14.65 -1.35 1.75
N LEU A 30 15.34 -2.16 0.95
CA LEU A 30 16.31 -1.68 -0.04
C LEU A 30 15.65 -0.83 -1.14
N SER A 31 14.41 -1.14 -1.54
CA SER A 31 13.67 -0.31 -2.49
C SER A 31 13.35 1.10 -1.96
N TYR A 32 13.25 1.25 -0.64
CA TYR A 32 13.00 2.54 0.01
C TYR A 32 14.27 3.29 0.43
N LEU A 33 15.43 2.63 0.37
CA LEU A 33 16.71 3.22 0.75
C LEU A 33 17.01 4.56 0.07
N PRO A 34 16.75 4.77 -1.24
CA PRO A 34 17.01 6.06 -1.90
C PRO A 34 16.19 7.22 -1.33
N TYR A 35 15.02 6.94 -0.75
CA TYR A 35 14.13 7.95 -0.18
C TYR A 35 14.53 8.30 1.27
N PHE A 36 14.95 7.30 2.06
CA PHE A 36 15.33 7.52 3.45
C PHE A 36 16.80 7.96 3.63
N ALA A 37 17.70 7.56 2.72
CA ALA A 37 19.13 7.82 2.85
C ALA A 37 19.49 9.31 2.96
N PRO A 38 18.96 10.22 2.10
CA PRO A 38 19.23 11.65 2.23
C PRO A 38 18.78 12.19 3.59
N VAL A 39 17.59 11.80 4.05
CA VAL A 39 17.02 12.32 5.29
C VAL A 39 17.80 11.83 6.51
N ALA A 40 18.19 10.56 6.52
CA ALA A 40 19.07 10.00 7.55
C ALA A 40 20.43 10.71 7.59
N LEU A 41 21.00 11.02 6.42
CA LEU A 41 22.31 11.66 6.31
C LEU A 41 22.27 13.12 6.81
N PHE A 42 21.27 13.90 6.40
CA PHE A 42 21.09 15.27 6.90
C PHE A 42 20.74 15.33 8.39
N GLY A 43 19.88 14.43 8.87
CA GLY A 43 19.53 14.35 10.28
C GLY A 43 20.73 13.99 11.15
N PHE A 44 21.49 12.96 10.77
CA PHE A 44 22.67 12.53 11.53
C PHE A 44 23.78 13.58 11.50
N TYR A 45 24.02 14.18 10.33
CA TYR A 45 24.96 15.29 10.19
C TYR A 45 24.58 16.48 11.06
N GLY A 46 23.32 16.91 11.01
CA GLY A 46 22.80 18.01 11.83
C GLY A 46 22.94 17.76 13.33
N VAL A 47 22.64 16.55 13.79
CA VAL A 47 22.87 16.15 15.20
C VAL A 47 24.35 16.21 15.57
N ALA A 48 25.24 15.72 14.71
CA ALA A 48 26.67 15.68 14.98
C ALA A 48 27.30 17.08 15.12
N ILE A 49 26.79 18.07 14.39
CA ILE A 49 27.30 19.45 14.42
C ILE A 49 26.48 20.39 15.32
N GLY A 50 25.40 19.90 15.93
CA GLY A 50 24.48 20.72 16.74
C GLY A 50 23.63 21.70 15.93
N ASP A 51 23.48 21.48 14.62
CA ASP A 51 22.67 22.32 13.73
C ASP A 51 21.20 21.89 13.79
N LEU A 52 20.44 22.62 14.59
CA LEU A 52 19.01 22.40 14.77
C LEU A 52 18.23 22.55 13.44
N THR A 53 18.69 23.43 12.53
CA THR A 53 18.02 23.67 11.26
C THR A 53 18.10 22.44 10.35
N ALA A 54 19.27 21.80 10.26
CA ALA A 54 19.45 20.56 9.52
C ALA A 54 18.56 19.41 10.07
N VAL A 55 18.45 19.32 11.40
CA VAL A 55 17.60 18.32 12.07
C VAL A 55 16.11 18.57 11.80
N VAL A 56 15.65 19.82 11.90
CA VAL A 56 14.26 20.20 11.62
C VAL A 56 13.93 19.93 10.15
N LEU A 57 14.82 20.25 9.23
CA LEU A 57 14.61 20.03 7.80
C LEU A 57 14.51 18.53 7.48
N ALA A 58 15.38 17.71 8.08
CA ALA A 58 15.27 16.26 8.00
C ALA A 58 13.94 15.73 8.55
N PHE A 59 13.49 16.25 9.70
CA PHE A 59 12.20 15.88 10.29
C PHE A 59 11.02 16.23 9.38
N LEU A 60 10.99 17.42 8.79
CA LEU A 60 9.95 17.84 7.85
C LEU A 60 9.94 16.98 6.59
N CYS A 61 11.11 16.62 6.05
CA CYS A 61 11.21 15.69 4.93
C CYS A 61 10.65 14.30 5.27
N LEU A 62 10.98 13.76 6.45
CA LEU A 62 10.41 12.49 6.92
C LEU A 62 8.89 12.56 7.07
N LEU A 63 8.37 13.65 7.63
CA LEU A 63 6.94 13.86 7.80
C LEU A 63 6.23 13.91 6.43
N GLY A 64 6.79 14.66 5.47
CA GLY A 64 6.27 14.73 4.11
C GLY A 64 6.27 13.37 3.41
N LEU A 65 7.34 12.59 3.53
CA LEU A 65 7.41 11.24 2.97
C LEU A 65 6.35 10.30 3.57
N ASN A 66 6.13 10.38 4.89
CA ASN A 66 5.07 9.59 5.54
C ASN A 66 3.68 10.00 5.08
N LEU A 67 3.41 11.30 4.97
CA LEU A 67 2.12 11.81 4.46
C LEU A 67 1.89 11.39 3.00
N TRP A 68 2.91 11.47 2.16
CA TRP A 68 2.86 11.01 0.77
C TRP A 68 2.55 9.52 0.69
N TRP A 69 3.20 8.71 1.52
CA TRP A 69 2.96 7.27 1.58
C TRP A 69 1.53 6.94 2.00
N ILE A 70 1.06 7.55 3.09
CA ILE A 70 -0.31 7.38 3.59
C ILE A 70 -1.31 7.77 2.49
N HIS A 71 -1.08 8.89 1.82
CA HIS A 71 -1.92 9.33 0.70
C HIS A 71 -1.93 8.32 -0.44
N GLY A 72 -0.76 7.80 -0.84
CA GLY A 72 -0.63 6.79 -1.89
C GLY A 72 -1.30 5.44 -1.55
N GLN A 73 -1.39 5.08 -0.27
CA GLN A 73 -2.09 3.86 0.19
C GLN A 73 -3.58 4.07 0.46
N SER A 74 -4.05 5.30 0.62
CA SER A 74 -5.43 5.59 1.00
C SER A 74 -6.45 5.43 -0.13
N GLY A 75 -6.00 5.31 -1.38
CA GLY A 75 -6.87 5.16 -2.54
C GLY A 75 -7.25 3.70 -2.82
N PRO A 76 -8.51 3.27 -2.62
CA PRO A 76 -8.93 1.96 -3.11
C PRO A 76 -8.84 1.96 -4.64
N THR A 77 -8.04 1.06 -5.20
CA THR A 77 -8.01 0.84 -6.65
C THR A 77 -9.41 0.47 -7.12
N ALA A 78 -9.91 1.09 -8.20
CA ALA A 78 -11.25 0.82 -8.74
C ALA A 78 -11.50 -0.68 -8.98
N LEU A 79 -10.46 -1.43 -9.36
CA LEU A 79 -10.48 -2.90 -9.48
C LEU A 79 -10.79 -3.61 -8.16
N PHE A 80 -10.21 -3.16 -7.04
CA PHE A 80 -10.48 -3.74 -5.73
C PHE A 80 -11.93 -3.52 -5.30
N LEU A 81 -12.48 -2.31 -5.53
CA LEU A 81 -13.89 -2.03 -5.26
C LEU A 81 -14.82 -2.86 -6.14
N ALA A 82 -14.49 -3.03 -7.42
CA ALA A 82 -15.27 -3.87 -8.34
C ALA A 82 -15.31 -5.34 -7.86
N ILE A 83 -14.16 -5.90 -7.48
CA ILE A 83 -14.06 -7.27 -6.93
C ILE A 83 -14.87 -7.39 -5.64
N CYS A 84 -14.72 -6.46 -4.68
CA CYS A 84 -15.47 -6.48 -3.43
C CYS A 84 -16.99 -6.40 -3.67
N THR A 85 -17.43 -5.58 -4.62
CA THR A 85 -18.86 -5.46 -4.96
C THR A 85 -19.40 -6.78 -5.51
N LYS A 86 -18.65 -7.47 -6.37
CA LYS A 86 -19.04 -8.79 -6.90
C LYS A 86 -19.09 -9.87 -5.82
N ILE A 87 -18.15 -9.87 -4.88
CA ILE A 87 -18.14 -10.80 -3.74
C ILE A 87 -19.37 -10.57 -2.85
N ILE A 88 -19.70 -9.31 -2.54
CA ILE A 88 -20.87 -8.97 -1.73
C ILE A 88 -22.16 -9.38 -2.44
N ALA A 89 -22.28 -9.14 -3.75
CA ALA A 89 -23.44 -9.54 -4.54
C ALA A 89 -23.61 -11.07 -4.57
N ALA A 90 -22.52 -11.81 -4.77
CA ALA A 90 -22.48 -13.27 -4.74
C ALA A 90 -22.90 -13.83 -3.36
N SER A 91 -22.44 -13.21 -2.26
CA SER A 91 -22.83 -13.60 -0.90
C SER A 91 -24.32 -13.43 -0.65
N LYS A 92 -24.91 -12.29 -1.08
CA LYS A 92 -26.35 -12.03 -0.93
C LYS A 92 -27.21 -13.02 -1.74
N ALA A 93 -26.77 -13.38 -2.95
CA ALA A 93 -27.47 -14.36 -3.78
C ALA A 93 -27.48 -15.76 -3.14
N GLN A 94 -26.53 -16.06 -2.25
CA GLN A 94 -26.45 -17.33 -1.54
C GLN A 94 -27.39 -17.40 -0.31
N GLU A 95 -27.74 -16.25 0.27
CA GLU A 95 -28.63 -16.16 1.45
C GLU A 95 -30.11 -16.16 1.10
N GLN A 96 -30.49 -15.95 -0.16
CA GLN A 96 -31.89 -15.88 -0.57
C GLN A 96 -32.42 -17.29 -0.90
N PRO A 97 -33.25 -17.91 -0.05
CA PRO A 97 -33.78 -19.25 -0.31
C PRO A 97 -34.72 -19.24 -1.53
N PRO A 98 -34.79 -20.33 -2.30
CA PRO A 98 -35.73 -20.44 -3.41
C PRO A 98 -37.16 -20.30 -2.87
N GLN A 99 -37.92 -19.33 -3.39
CA GLN A 99 -39.37 -19.28 -3.25
C GLN A 99 -40.03 -20.21 -4.26
#